data_AF-A0A968KL01-F1
#
_entry.id   AF-A0A968KL01-F1
#
_cell.length_a   1.000
_cell.length_b   1.000
_cell.length_c   1.000
_cell.angle_alpha   90.00
_cell.angle_beta   90.00
_cell.angle_gamma   90.00
#
_symmetry.space_group_name_H-M   'P 1'
#
loop_
_entity.id
_entity.type
_entity.pdbx_description
1 polymer ?
#
loop_
_entity_poly.entity_id
_entity_poly.type
_entity_poly.pdbx_seq_one_letter_code
_entity_poly.pdbx_strand_id
1 'polypeptide(L)'
;MTKKTAPTYAAVSTSSGGIFDVDALNREIASLDREVTHPGFWDDNEAAQKILQKRSSLQRTLDLWKNLHQSCEDVEAMVELIQEEEDDALVSEIEASLKRLR
;
A
#
# COMPACT_ATOMS: atom_id res chain seq x y z
N MET A 1 -8.83 37.69 13.13
CA MET A 1 -8.87 36.30 13.64
C MET A 1 -10.16 35.61 13.22
N THR A 2 -10.13 34.74 12.21
CA THR A 2 -11.15 33.71 12.00
C THR A 2 -10.45 32.47 11.44
N LYS A 3 -10.62 31.36 12.17
CA LYS A 3 -9.86 30.11 12.03
C LYS A 3 -10.29 29.38 10.76
N LYS A 4 -9.35 29.17 9.83
CA LYS A 4 -9.51 28.27 8.69
C LYS A 4 -9.32 26.85 9.21
N THR A 5 -10.42 26.21 9.61
CA THR A 5 -10.40 24.80 10.06
C THR A 5 -10.19 23.92 8.84
N ALA A 6 -8.98 23.36 8.71
CA ALA A 6 -8.66 22.31 7.76
C ALA A 6 -9.55 21.08 8.03
N PRO A 7 -10.06 20.39 7.01
CA PRO A 7 -10.78 19.15 7.21
C PRO A 7 -9.79 18.13 7.79
N THR A 8 -10.03 17.74 9.05
CA THR A 8 -9.31 16.67 9.71
C THR A 8 -9.64 15.39 8.95
N TYR A 9 -8.71 14.92 8.11
CA TYR A 9 -8.75 13.57 7.57
C TYR A 9 -8.49 12.64 8.74
N ALA A 10 -9.56 12.28 9.44
CA ALA A 10 -9.49 11.21 10.42
C ALA A 10 -8.96 9.98 9.68
N ALA A 11 -7.77 9.54 10.07
CA ALA A 11 -7.16 8.29 9.68
C ALA A 11 -8.03 7.13 10.18
N VAL A 12 -9.17 6.93 9.52
CA VAL A 12 -9.99 5.74 9.65
C VAL A 12 -9.35 4.72 8.72
N SER A 13 -8.18 4.22 9.13
CA SER A 13 -7.66 2.95 8.61
C SER A 13 -8.52 1.85 9.21
N THR A 14 -9.79 1.81 8.81
CA THR A 14 -10.62 0.64 9.01
C THR A 14 -10.04 -0.40 8.10
N SER A 15 -9.43 -1.43 8.68
CA SER A 15 -9.10 -2.69 8.02
C SER A 15 -10.32 -3.10 7.20
N SER A 16 -10.30 -2.77 5.91
CA SER A 16 -11.42 -3.02 5.02
C SER A 16 -11.34 -4.50 4.72
N GLY A 17 -12.20 -5.29 5.38
CA GLY A 17 -12.24 -6.76 5.32
C GLY A 17 -12.58 -7.37 3.95
N GLY A 18 -12.15 -6.71 2.87
CA GLY A 18 -12.10 -7.22 1.50
C GLY A 18 -10.65 -7.39 1.05
N ILE A 19 -10.43 -7.38 -0.27
CA ILE A 19 -9.12 -7.60 -0.93
C ILE A 19 -8.00 -6.62 -0.52
N PHE A 20 -8.31 -5.60 0.29
CA PHE A 20 -7.40 -4.55 0.76
C PHE A 20 -7.00 -4.71 2.24
N ASP A 21 -7.43 -5.79 2.91
CA ASP A 21 -6.93 -6.11 4.26
C ASP A 21 -5.47 -6.61 4.15
N VAL A 22 -4.55 -5.66 4.34
CA VAL A 22 -3.09 -5.86 4.32
C VAL A 22 -2.65 -6.94 5.29
N ASP A 23 -3.25 -6.99 6.49
CA ASP A 23 -2.91 -7.98 7.50
C ASP A 23 -3.39 -9.37 7.10
N ALA A 24 -4.59 -9.48 6.52
CA ALA A 24 -5.08 -10.74 5.96
C ALA A 24 -4.21 -11.22 4.78
N LEU A 25 -3.84 -10.33 3.87
CA LEU A 25 -2.94 -10.64 2.74
C LEU A 25 -1.58 -11.15 3.24
N ASN A 26 -0.98 -10.48 4.22
CA ASN A 26 0.29 -10.90 4.83
C ASN A 26 0.17 -12.28 5.49
N ARG A 27 -0.92 -12.55 6.22
CA ARG A 27 -1.16 -13.86 6.84
C ARG A 27 -1.30 -14.96 5.79
N GLU A 28 -2.01 -14.69 4.70
CA GLU A 28 -2.23 -15.67 3.63
C GLU A 28 -0.94 -15.96 2.85
N ILE A 29 -0.15 -14.92 2.52
CA ILE A 29 1.18 -15.10 1.91
C ILE A 29 2.09 -15.93 2.82
N ALA A 30 2.11 -15.64 4.12
CA ALA A 30 2.91 -16.41 5.09
C ALA A 30 2.45 -17.87 5.19
N SER A 31 1.15 -18.15 5.04
CA SER A 31 0.64 -19.52 4.99
C SER A 31 1.12 -20.25 3.74
N LEU A 32 1.03 -19.61 2.56
CA LEU A 32 1.51 -20.18 1.30
C LEU A 32 3.03 -20.40 1.33
N ASP A 33 3.79 -19.49 1.96
CA ASP A 33 5.24 -19.65 2.14
C ASP A 33 5.59 -20.89 2.98
N ARG A 34 4.78 -21.21 4.01
CA ARG A 34 4.96 -22.44 4.78
C ARG A 34 4.69 -23.67 3.93
N GLU A 35 3.66 -23.65 3.09
CA GLU A 35 3.36 -24.76 2.17
C GLU A 35 4.52 -25.01 1.20
N VAL A 36 5.13 -23.94 0.66
CA VAL A 36 6.29 -24.04 -0.24
C VAL A 36 7.51 -24.70 0.45
N THR A 37 7.64 -24.55 1.77
CA THR A 37 8.72 -25.19 2.55
C THR A 37 8.45 -26.65 2.91
N HIS A 38 7.26 -27.19 2.64
CA HIS A 38 6.91 -28.55 3.03
C HIS A 38 7.69 -29.59 2.21
N PRO A 39 8.23 -30.66 2.84
CA PRO A 39 8.82 -31.78 2.11
C PRO A 39 7.79 -32.40 1.16
N GLY A 40 8.14 -32.56 -0.12
CA GLY A 40 7.24 -33.08 -1.15
C GLY A 40 6.34 -32.04 -1.82
N PHE A 41 6.47 -30.74 -1.47
CA PHE A 41 5.77 -29.67 -2.19
C PHE A 41 6.08 -29.67 -3.70
N TRP A 42 7.31 -29.99 -4.06
CA TRP A 42 7.77 -30.05 -5.45
C TRP A 42 7.43 -31.37 -6.16
N ASP A 43 6.84 -32.35 -5.47
CA ASP A 43 6.49 -33.65 -6.04
C ASP A 43 5.30 -33.52 -7.00
N ASP A 44 4.42 -32.54 -6.76
CA ASP A 44 3.32 -32.16 -7.66
C ASP A 44 3.57 -30.77 -8.24
N ASN A 45 4.10 -30.75 -9.46
CA ASN A 45 4.41 -29.51 -10.17
C ASN A 45 3.18 -28.63 -10.43
N GLU A 46 2.01 -29.24 -10.69
CA GLU A 46 0.79 -28.50 -11.00
C GLU A 46 0.24 -27.81 -9.75
N ALA A 47 0.25 -28.52 -8.60
CA ALA A 47 -0.13 -27.95 -7.31
C ALA A 47 0.84 -26.84 -6.88
N ALA A 48 2.14 -27.07 -7.01
CA ALA A 48 3.17 -26.08 -6.69
C ALA A 48 3.01 -24.81 -7.53
N GLN A 49 2.76 -24.93 -8.83
CA GLN A 49 2.55 -23.79 -9.72
C GLN A 49 1.33 -22.95 -9.32
N LYS A 50 0.21 -23.59 -8.95
CA LYS A 50 -1.01 -22.90 -8.48
C LYS A 50 -0.75 -22.10 -7.21
N ILE A 51 -0.04 -22.70 -6.24
CA ILE A 51 0.31 -22.05 -4.97
C ILE A 51 1.23 -20.84 -5.21
N LEU A 52 2.26 -20.99 -6.04
CA LEU A 52 3.18 -19.91 -6.39
C LEU A 52 2.49 -18.77 -7.16
N GLN A 53 1.57 -19.09 -8.07
CA GLN A 53 0.77 -18.10 -8.78
C GLN A 53 -0.13 -17.32 -7.83
N LYS A 54 -0.82 -18.01 -6.92
CA LYS A 54 -1.67 -17.39 -5.90
C LYS A 54 -0.86 -16.45 -5.01
N ARG A 55 0.27 -16.94 -4.48
CA ARG A 55 1.21 -16.14 -3.68
C ARG A 55 1.65 -14.89 -4.41
N SER A 56 2.07 -15.03 -5.67
CA SER A 56 2.52 -13.90 -6.50
C SER A 56 1.41 -12.89 -6.74
N SER A 57 0.16 -13.33 -6.89
CA SER A 57 -0.98 -12.42 -7.04
C SER A 57 -1.25 -11.63 -5.77
N LEU A 58 -1.23 -12.28 -4.61
CA LEU A 58 -1.42 -11.61 -3.33
C LEU A 58 -0.28 -10.62 -3.04
N GLN A 59 0.96 -11.00 -3.36
CA GLN A 59 2.12 -10.11 -3.23
C GLN A 59 1.97 -8.85 -4.09
N ARG A 60 1.52 -8.98 -5.35
CA ARG A 60 1.29 -7.81 -6.21
C ARG A 60 0.24 -6.85 -5.64
N THR A 61 -0.86 -7.39 -5.09
CA THR A 61 -1.88 -6.57 -4.44
C THR A 61 -1.33 -5.84 -3.21
N LEU A 62 -0.54 -6.54 -2.40
CA LEU A 62 0.12 -5.97 -1.22
C LEU A 62 1.09 -4.85 -1.60
N ASP A 63 1.92 -5.08 -2.62
CA ASP A 63 2.90 -4.09 -3.08
C ASP A 63 2.22 -2.85 -3.67
N LEU A 64 1.13 -3.03 -4.43
CA LEU A 64 0.32 -1.92 -4.92
C LEU A 64 -0.22 -1.06 -3.78
N TRP A 65 -0.76 -1.71 -2.74
CA TRP A 65 -1.29 -0.99 -1.58
C TRP A 65 -0.19 -0.24 -0.83
N LYS A 66 0.96 -0.87 -0.59
CA LYS A 66 2.12 -0.24 0.07
C LYS A 66 2.62 0.97 -0.71
N ASN A 67 2.75 0.85 -2.03
CA ASN A 67 3.19 1.95 -2.88
C ASN A 67 2.21 3.12 -2.83
N LEU A 68 0.91 2.85 -2.87
CA LEU A 68 -0.11 3.89 -2.76
C LEU A 68 -0.07 4.57 -1.39
N HIS A 69 0.08 3.79 -0.32
CA HIS A 69 0.17 4.31 1.04
C HIS A 69 1.40 5.22 1.22
N GLN A 70 2.58 4.75 0.81
CA GLN A 70 3.82 5.55 0.84
C GLN A 70 3.68 6.84 0.03
N SER A 71 3.09 6.76 -1.16
CA SER A 71 2.96 7.95 -2.01
C SER A 71 1.99 8.98 -1.41
N CYS A 72 1.00 8.55 -0.63
CA CYS A 72 0.14 9.44 0.14
C CYS A 72 0.91 10.10 1.29
N GLU A 73 1.71 9.33 2.05
CA GLU A 73 2.55 9.86 3.12
C GLU A 73 3.57 10.88 2.60
N ASP A 74 4.20 10.61 1.45
CA ASP A 74 5.14 11.52 0.81
C ASP A 74 4.45 12.85 0.43
N VAL A 75 3.25 12.79 -0.15
CA VAL A 75 2.46 13.99 -0.47
C VAL A 75 2.06 14.75 0.80
N GLU A 76 1.69 14.06 1.88
CA GLU A 76 1.36 14.69 3.16
C GLU A 76 2.57 15.43 3.74
N ALA A 77 3.75 14.81 3.75
CA ALA A 77 4.99 15.46 4.18
C ALA A 77 5.35 16.68 3.31
N MET A 78 5.14 16.60 1.98
CA MET A 78 5.34 17.75 1.10
C MET A 78 4.36 18.90 1.39
N VAL A 79 3.10 18.59 1.71
CA VAL A 79 2.11 19.60 2.11
C VAL A 79 2.52 20.29 3.41
N GLU A 80 3.02 19.53 4.39
CA GLU A 80 3.51 20.09 5.66
C GLU A 80 4.68 21.07 5.41
N LEU A 81 5.64 20.71 4.55
CA LEU A 81 6.76 21.59 4.19
C LEU A 81 6.30 22.89 3.51
N ILE A 82 5.31 22.84 2.60
CA ILE A 82 4.76 24.05 1.97
C ILE A 82 4.10 24.97 3.00
N GLN A 83 3.43 24.40 4.00
CA GLN A 83 2.78 25.19 5.04
C GLN A 83 3.79 25.91 5.95
N GLU A 84 5.00 25.37 6.10
CA GLU A 84 6.07 25.96 6.90
C GLU A 84 6.91 26.99 6.12
N GLU A 85 7.22 26.71 4.84
CA GLU A 85 8.19 27.50 4.06
C GLU A 85 7.56 28.40 2.96
N GLU A 86 6.25 28.31 2.68
CA GLU A 86 5.55 29.04 1.59
C GLU A 86 6.26 28.95 0.21
N ASP A 87 6.92 27.83 -0.09
CA ASP A 87 7.62 27.64 -1.37
C ASP A 87 6.68 27.13 -2.47
N ASP A 88 6.32 28.03 -3.39
CA ASP A 88 5.51 27.74 -4.58
C ASP A 88 6.12 26.66 -5.51
N ALA A 89 7.44 26.41 -5.44
CA ALA A 89 8.09 25.36 -6.24
C ALA A 89 7.64 23.95 -5.82
N LEU A 90 7.39 23.74 -4.52
CA LEU A 90 6.92 22.46 -3.98
C LEU A 90 5.47 22.14 -4.40
N VAL A 91 4.64 23.17 -4.65
CA VAL A 91 3.26 22.99 -5.14
C VAL A 91 3.24 22.25 -6.47
N SER A 92 4.15 22.58 -7.38
CA SER A 92 4.26 21.91 -8.69
C SER A 92 4.70 20.46 -8.56
N GLU A 93 5.53 20.15 -7.57
CA GLU A 93 6.00 18.79 -7.30
C GLU A 93 4.89 17.91 -6.71
N ILE A 94 4.04 18.47 -5.83
CA ILE A 94 2.85 17.78 -5.31
C ILE A 94 1.85 17.46 -6.43
N GLU A 95 1.59 18.41 -7.33
CA GLU A 95 0.69 18.15 -8.47
C GLU A 95 1.22 17.01 -9.37
N ALA A 96 2.54 16.94 -9.57
CA ALA A 96 3.17 15.86 -10.31
C ALA A 96 3.04 14.51 -9.59
N SER A 97 3.22 14.49 -8.27
CA SER A 97 3.03 13.29 -7.44
C SER A 97 1.57 12.84 -7.42
N LEU A 98 0.60 13.74 -7.26
CA LEU A 98 -0.83 13.42 -7.36
C LEU A 98 -1.23 12.86 -8.73
N LYS A 99 -0.64 13.37 -9.82
CA LYS A 99 -0.86 12.79 -11.16
C LYS A 99 -0.33 11.37 -11.31
N ARG A 100 0.71 10.99 -10.57
CA ARG A 100 1.24 9.62 -10.57
C ARG A 100 0.38 8.64 -9.76
N LEU A 101 -0.42 9.14 -8.81
CA LEU A 101 -1.34 8.32 -7.99
C LEU A 101 -2.66 8.00 -8.69
N ARG A 102 -3.00 8.72 -9.75
CA ARG A 102 -4.24 8.59 -10.51
C ARG A 102 -4.14 7.53 -11.60
#